data_AF-A0A7J2VCV3-F1
#
_entry.id   AF-A0A7J2VCV3-F1
#
_cell.length_a   1.000
_cell.length_b   1.000
_cell.length_c   1.000
_cell.angle_alpha   90.00
_cell.angle_beta   90.00
_cell.angle_gamma   90.00
#
_symmetry.space_group_name_H-M   'P 1'
#
loop_
_entity.id
_entity.type
_entity.pdbx_description
1 polymer ?
#
loop_
_entity_poly.entity_id
_entity_poly.type
_entity_poly.pdbx_seq_one_letter_code
_entity_poly.pdbx_strand_id
1 'polypeptide(L)' 'MPCTDKVKVKTPSGKELELIPIKVWQLAPAGRKGVKIGLFQDPESGRYFRVKVPDEYPICG' A
#
# COMPACT_ATOMS: atom_id res chain seq x y z
N MET A 1 -9.02 -11.16 -2.93
CA MET A 1 -8.07 -12.14 -2.32
C MET A 1 -7.20 -11.34 -1.35
N PRO A 2 -6.90 -11.85 -0.15
CA PRO A 2 -6.07 -11.10 0.80
C PRO A 2 -4.69 -10.84 0.20
N CYS A 3 -4.11 -9.70 0.52
CA CYS A 3 -2.72 -9.41 0.20
C CYS A 3 -1.81 -10.28 1.09
N THR A 4 -0.71 -10.78 0.55
CA THR A 4 0.22 -11.69 1.26
C THR A 4 1.63 -11.14 1.34
N ASP A 5 2.03 -10.33 0.36
CA ASP A 5 3.42 -9.92 0.22
C ASP A 5 3.68 -8.64 0.99
N LYS A 6 4.80 -8.60 1.71
CA LYS A 6 5.23 -7.42 2.45
C LYS A 6 5.75 -6.35 1.48
N VAL A 7 5.50 -5.09 1.84
CA VAL A 7 6.01 -3.91 1.17
C VAL A 7 6.79 -3.07 2.17
N LYS A 8 8.01 -2.69 1.82
CA LYS A 8 8.78 -1.72 2.61
C LYS A 8 8.12 -0.35 2.47
N VAL A 9 7.63 0.19 3.59
CA VAL A 9 6.88 1.45 3.65
C VAL A 9 7.42 2.33 4.77
N LYS A 10 7.30 3.64 4.59
CA LYS A 10 7.50 4.62 5.66
C LYS A 10 6.16 4.96 6.30
N THR A 11 6.02 4.74 7.59
CA THR A 11 4.80 5.05 8.34
C THR A 11 4.64 6.57 8.54
N PRO A 12 3.44 7.05 8.91
CA PRO A 12 3.25 8.45 9.32
C PRO A 12 4.10 8.86 10.52
N SER A 13 4.48 7.92 11.40
CA SER A 13 5.44 8.16 12.50
C SER A 13 6.90 8.29 12.04
N GLY A 14 7.16 8.09 10.75
CA GLY A 14 8.48 8.27 10.13
C GLY A 14 9.35 7.01 10.16
N LYS A 15 8.87 5.90 10.69
CA LYS A 15 9.59 4.61 10.75
C LYS A 15 9.52 3.88 9.42
N GLU A 16 10.57 3.18 9.05
CA GLU A 16 10.57 2.26 7.91
C GLU A 16 10.25 0.85 8.40
N LEU A 17 9.19 0.24 7.85
CA LEU A 17 8.72 -1.09 8.22
C LEU A 17 8.36 -1.89 6.97
N GLU A 18 8.35 -3.22 7.10
CA GLU A 18 7.78 -4.11 6.10
C GLU A 18 6.38 -4.55 6.53
N LEU A 19 5.36 -4.06 5.83
CA LEU A 19 3.97 -4.30 6.17
C LEU A 19 3.23 -4.95 4.99
N ILE A 20 2.23 -5.76 5.29
CA ILE A 20 1.31 -6.29 4.29
C ILE A 20 0.16 -5.27 4.15
N PRO A 21 -0.15 -4.79 2.93
CA PRO A 21 -1.29 -3.92 2.73
C PRO A 21 -2.58 -4.67 3.04
N ILE A 22 -3.55 -3.98 3.62
CA ILE A 22 -4.89 -4.51 3.87
C ILE A 22 -5.66 -4.61 2.54
N LYS A 23 -5.46 -3.61 1.67
CA LYS A 23 -6.08 -3.55 0.34
C LYS A 23 -5.19 -2.79 -0.63
N VAL A 24 -5.17 -3.23 -1.88
CA VAL A 24 -4.46 -2.57 -3.00
C VAL A 24 -5.42 -2.32 -4.14
N TRP A 25 -5.39 -1.10 -4.69
CA TRP A 25 -6.16 -0.74 -5.89
C TRP A 25 -5.33 0.16 -6.82
N GLN A 26 -5.78 0.26 -8.07
CA GLN A 26 -5.15 1.11 -9.07
C GLN A 26 -5.89 2.45 -9.20
N LEU A 27 -5.14 3.55 -9.25
CA LEU A 27 -5.62 4.88 -9.61
C LEU A 27 -4.97 5.28 -10.94
N ALA A 28 -5.77 5.42 -12.00
CA ALA A 28 -5.28 5.73 -13.34
C ALA A 28 -6.23 6.69 -14.06
N PRO A 29 -5.77 7.88 -14.48
CA PRO A 29 -6.48 8.70 -15.47
C PRO A 29 -6.55 7.97 -16.82
N ALA A 30 -7.60 8.22 -17.60
CA ALA A 30 -7.75 7.63 -18.94
C ALA A 30 -6.52 7.96 -19.82
N GLY A 31 -5.96 6.92 -20.46
CA GLY A 31 -4.80 7.06 -21.35
C GLY A 31 -3.45 7.31 -20.64
N ARG A 32 -3.37 7.26 -19.30
CA ARG A 32 -2.11 7.46 -18.56
C ARG A 32 -1.70 6.22 -17.76
N LYS A 33 -0.39 6.08 -17.53
CA LYS A 33 0.12 5.09 -16.58
C LYS A 33 -0.39 5.44 -15.18
N GLY A 34 -1.19 4.55 -14.60
CA GLY A 34 -1.69 4.70 -13.23
C GLY A 34 -0.65 4.35 -12.17
N VAL A 35 -1.07 4.44 -10.91
CA VAL A 35 -0.32 3.97 -9.75
C VAL A 35 -1.14 2.95 -8.99
N LYS A 36 -0.47 1.98 -8.35
CA LYS A 36 -1.09 1.10 -7.36
C LYS A 36 -0.90 1.68 -5.97
N ILE A 37 -1.98 1.80 -5.21
CA ILE A 37 -2.00 2.33 -3.85
C ILE A 37 -2.40 1.21 -2.90
N GLY A 38 -1.60 1.01 -1.86
CA GLY A 38 -1.91 0.14 -0.73
C GLY A 38 -2.46 0.95 0.45
N LEU A 39 -3.48 0.39 1.11
CA LEU A 39 -3.93 0.80 2.43
C LEU A 39 -3.20 -0.04 3.48
N PHE A 40 -2.54 0.62 4.42
CA PHE A 40 -1.81 0.00 5.51
C PHE A 40 -2.34 0.53 6.85
N GLN A 41 -2.04 -0.19 7.92
CA GLN A 41 -2.23 0.28 9.29
C GLN A 41 -0.88 0.37 9.97
N ASP A 42 -0.59 1.51 10.58
CA ASP A 42 0.62 1.71 11.38
C ASP A 42 0.46 0.92 12.69
N PRO A 43 1.32 -0.08 12.98
CA PRO A 43 1.17 -0.93 14.17
C PRO A 43 1.40 -0.17 15.48
N GLU A 44 2.08 0.99 15.45
CA GLU A 44 2.33 1.79 16.65
C GLU A 44 1.14 2.68 17.00
N SER A 45 0.62 3.40 16.00
CA SER A 45 -0.45 4.39 16.21
C SER A 45 -1.86 3.85 15.94
N GLY A 46 -1.97 2.67 15.33
CA GLY A 46 -3.23 2.10 14.83
C GLY A 46 -3.84 2.87 13.66
N ARG A 47 -3.21 3.95 13.18
CA ARG A 47 -3.74 4.81 12.12
C ARG A 47 -3.57 4.15 10.77
N TYR A 48 -4.61 4.27 9.95
CA TYR A 48 -4.54 3.87 8.56
C TYR A 48 -3.82 4.92 7.72
N PHE A 49 -3.04 4.46 6.74
CA PHE A 49 -2.38 5.34 5.78
C PHE A 49 -2.31 4.69 4.41
N ARG A 50 -2.15 5.54 3.38
CA ARG A 50 -2.07 5.11 1.99
C ARG A 50 -0.69 5.43 1.45
N VAL A 51 -0.10 4.48 0.73
CA VAL A 51 1.19 4.68 0.07
C VAL A 51 1.23 3.89 -1.23
N LYS A 52 2.03 4.38 -2.18
CA LYS A 52 2.28 3.68 -3.44
C LYS A 52 2.93 2.33 -3.15
N VAL A 53 2.43 1.27 -3.79
CA VAL A 53 3.07 -0.04 -3.82
C VAL A 53 3.81 -0.24 -5.16
N PRO A 54 4.72 -1.23 -5.26
CA PRO A 54 5.36 -1.54 -6.52
C PRO A 54 4.35 -1.74 -7.67
N ASP A 55 4.73 -1.32 -8.88
CA ASP A 55 3.84 -1.36 -10.04
C ASP A 55 3.36 -2.81 -10.34
N GLU A 56 4.17 -3.82 -10.03
CA GLU A 56 3.86 -5.24 -10.23
C GLU A 56 3.05 -5.89 -9.10
N TYR A 57 2.87 -5.20 -7.96
CA TYR A 57 2.14 -5.75 -6.81
C TYR A 57 0.67 -6.08 -7.19
N PRO A 58 0.10 -7.25 -6.86
CA PRO A 58 -1.24 -7.61 -7.29
C PRO A 58 -2.33 -6.73 -6.67
N ILE A 59 -3.45 -6.54 -7.37
CA ILE A 59 -4.65 -5.93 -6.78
C ILE A 59 -5.27 -6.97 -5.82
N CYS A 60 -5.44 -6.60 -4.55
CA CYS A 60 -5.83 -7.50 -3.47
C CYS A 60 -6.55 -6.74 -2.35
N GLY A 61 -7.01 -7.47 -1.32
CA GLY A 61 -7.88 -7.02 -0.24
C GLY A 61 -9.36 -7.28 -0.50
#